data_AF-A0A831KYK6-F1
#
_entry.id   AF-A0A831KYK6-F1
#
_cell.length_a   1.000
_cell.length_b   1.000
_cell.length_c   1.000
_cell.angle_alpha   90.00
_cell.angle_beta   90.00
_cell.angle_gamma   90.00
#
_symmetry.space_group_name_H-M   'P 1'
#
loop_
_entity.id
_entity.type
_entity.pdbx_description
1 polymer ?
#
loop_
_entity_poly.entity_id
_entity_poly.type
_entity_poly.pdbx_seq_one_letter_code
_entity_poly.pdbx_strand_id
1 'polypeptide(L)'
;MNKCAYGDGDVAAAWLWNGASVRVRTSSNKGATWTAEKGFLAQAGGKPGFLKLTYDDLGNLMIAWVEDGVIFFRRSINNGATWSAPTEVTTQAVNPDNYYPLGLVASADNRILVSWVKNRTMFMSTGSAE
;
A
#
# COMPACT_ATOMS: atom_id res chain seq x y z
N MET A 1 -3.59 2.51 11.30
CA MET A 1 -3.19 1.10 11.09
C MET A 1 -4.11 0.51 10.05
N ASN A 2 -3.57 -0.03 8.98
CA ASN A 2 -4.35 -0.73 7.95
C ASN A 2 -4.10 -2.22 8.04
N LYS A 3 -5.13 -3.04 7.80
CA LYS A 3 -5.06 -4.49 7.89
C LYS A 3 -5.67 -5.12 6.64
N CYS A 4 -5.12 -6.24 6.20
CA CYS A 4 -5.68 -7.08 5.14
C CYS A 4 -5.52 -8.57 5.51
N ALA A 5 -6.24 -9.41 4.78
CA ALA A 5 -6.21 -10.86 4.92
C ALA A 5 -6.07 -11.53 3.54
N TYR A 6 -5.52 -12.73 3.54
CA TYR A 6 -5.40 -13.60 2.37
C TYR A 6 -5.61 -15.06 2.76
N GLY A 7 -6.34 -15.78 1.91
CA GLY A 7 -6.68 -17.19 2.15
C GLY A 7 -7.31 -17.43 3.53
N ASP A 8 -7.07 -18.62 4.08
CA ASP A 8 -7.70 -19.09 5.32
C ASP A 8 -6.98 -18.69 6.61
N GLY A 9 -5.95 -17.83 6.56
CA GLY A 9 -5.22 -17.51 7.79
C GLY A 9 -4.13 -16.44 7.73
N ASP A 10 -3.70 -16.01 6.55
CA ASP A 10 -2.69 -14.98 6.45
C ASP A 10 -3.30 -13.60 6.68
N VAL A 11 -2.72 -12.82 7.58
CA VAL A 11 -3.12 -11.43 7.82
C VAL A 11 -1.89 -10.55 7.91
N ALA A 12 -2.02 -9.31 7.42
CA ALA A 12 -0.95 -8.33 7.50
C ALA A 12 -1.48 -7.01 8.06
N ALA A 13 -0.58 -6.28 8.71
CA ALA A 13 -0.85 -4.95 9.23
C ALA A 13 0.29 -3.99 8.89
N ALA A 14 -0.07 -2.76 8.52
CA ALA A 14 0.89 -1.70 8.23
C ALA A 14 0.54 -0.39 8.95
N TRP A 15 1.58 0.35 9.34
CA TRP A 15 1.48 1.67 9.97
C TRP A 15 2.68 2.56 9.62
N LEU A 16 2.50 3.86 9.81
CA LEU A 16 3.57 4.84 9.69
C LEU A 16 4.39 4.89 10.98
N TRP A 17 5.70 5.03 10.84
CA TRP A 17 6.65 5.17 11.93
C TRP A 17 7.60 6.32 11.66
N ASN A 18 7.85 7.14 12.68
CA ASN A 18 8.70 8.33 12.60
C ASN A 18 8.36 9.30 11.44
N GLY A 19 7.10 9.32 11.00
CA GLY A 19 6.61 10.22 9.96
C GLY A 19 7.02 9.92 8.51
N ALA A 20 7.90 8.95 8.27
CA ALA A 20 8.43 8.67 6.93
C ALA A 20 8.58 7.17 6.59
N SER A 21 8.69 6.30 7.59
CA SER A 21 8.82 4.86 7.37
C SER A 21 7.46 4.18 7.41
N VAL A 22 7.29 3.19 6.54
CA VAL A 22 6.19 2.22 6.65
C VAL A 22 6.71 0.99 7.38
N ARG A 23 5.99 0.56 8.41
CA ARG A 23 6.22 -0.69 9.13
C ARG A 23 5.14 -1.69 8.81
N VAL A 24 5.54 -2.96 8.73
CA VAL A 24 4.68 -4.08 8.38
C VAL A 24 4.98 -5.26 9.29
N ARG A 25 3.91 -5.91 9.76
CA ARG A 25 3.96 -7.24 10.38
C ARG A 25 2.96 -8.14 9.69
N THR A 26 3.32 -9.40 9.54
CA THR A 26 2.43 -10.44 9.00
C THR A 26 2.20 -11.53 10.04
N SER A 27 1.17 -12.32 9.80
CA SER A 27 0.80 -13.48 10.60
C SER A 27 0.25 -14.53 9.66
N SER A 28 0.59 -15.80 9.89
CA SER A 28 0.05 -16.94 9.15
C SER A 28 -0.96 -17.77 9.93
N ASN A 29 -1.38 -17.25 11.09
CA ASN A 29 -2.25 -17.95 12.02
C ASN A 29 -3.37 -17.04 12.54
N LYS A 30 -4.05 -16.35 11.62
CA LYS A 30 -5.23 -15.52 11.90
C LYS A 30 -4.95 -14.42 12.95
N GLY A 31 -3.71 -13.93 12.99
CA GLY A 31 -3.28 -12.89 13.92
C GLY A 31 -2.93 -13.38 15.32
N ALA A 32 -2.86 -14.69 15.57
CA ALA A 32 -2.51 -15.24 16.88
C ALA A 32 -1.05 -14.94 17.26
N THR A 33 -0.12 -15.03 16.30
CA THR A 33 1.25 -14.55 16.44
C THR A 33 1.66 -13.71 15.23
N TRP A 34 2.62 -12.82 15.43
CA TRP A 34 3.08 -11.88 14.40
C TRP A 34 4.58 -11.98 14.21
N THR A 35 5.05 -11.83 12.98
CA THR A 35 6.48 -11.75 12.67
C THR A 35 7.16 -10.60 13.41
N ALA A 36 8.49 -10.58 13.40
CA ALA A 36 9.23 -9.35 13.69
C ALA A 36 8.79 -8.21 12.76
N GLU A 37 8.98 -6.97 13.21
CA GLU A 37 8.69 -5.78 12.40
C GLU A 37 9.62 -5.71 11.19
N LYS A 38 9.01 -5.48 10.02
CA LYS A 38 9.70 -5.23 8.75
C LYS A 38 9.26 -3.87 8.22
N GLY A 39 9.89 -3.34 7.18
CA GLY A 39 9.45 -2.08 6.60
C GLY A 39 10.39 -1.50 5.56
N PHE A 40 10.03 -0.29 5.12
CA PHE A 40 10.78 0.48 4.14
C PHE A 40 10.58 1.99 4.37
N LEU A 41 11.46 2.80 3.78
CA LEU A 41 11.27 4.25 3.66
C LEU A 41 10.40 4.53 2.44
N ALA A 42 9.37 5.37 2.58
CA ALA A 42 8.42 5.66 1.51
C ALA A 42 9.11 6.37 0.32
N GLN A 43 9.40 7.67 0.45
CA GLN A 43 10.47 8.38 -0.27
C GLN A 43 11.31 9.20 0.72
N ALA A 44 12.48 9.64 0.26
CA ALA A 44 13.33 10.53 1.04
C ALA A 44 12.71 11.94 1.14
N GLY A 45 12.46 12.39 2.37
CA GLY A 45 12.03 13.77 2.66
C GLY A 45 10.53 14.03 2.52
N GLY A 46 9.74 13.10 1.98
CA GLY A 46 8.30 13.28 1.87
C GLY A 46 7.53 12.82 3.11
N LYS A 47 6.21 13.07 3.09
CA LYS A 47 5.29 12.84 4.20
C LYS A 47 4.21 11.84 3.80
N PRO A 48 4.49 10.53 3.86
CA PRO A 48 3.53 9.51 3.48
C PRO A 48 2.30 9.54 4.40
N GLY A 49 1.12 9.35 3.81
CA GLY A 49 -0.17 9.33 4.47
C GLY A 49 -1.12 8.31 3.84
N PHE A 50 -2.25 8.08 4.51
CA PHE A 50 -3.38 7.29 3.98
C PHE A 50 -2.98 5.94 3.38
N LEU A 51 -2.13 5.19 4.10
CA LEU A 51 -1.71 3.85 3.69
C LEU A 51 -2.91 2.97 3.34
N LYS A 52 -2.77 2.13 2.31
CA LYS A 52 -3.63 0.99 2.01
C LYS A 52 -2.75 -0.23 1.84
N LEU A 53 -3.16 -1.35 2.42
CA LEU A 53 -2.45 -2.62 2.37
C LEU A 53 -3.43 -3.68 1.89
N THR A 54 -3.02 -4.51 0.93
CA THR A 54 -3.78 -5.68 0.48
C THR A 54 -2.83 -6.81 0.12
N TYR A 55 -3.40 -8.00 -0.05
CA TYR A 55 -2.77 -9.08 -0.80
C TYR A 55 -3.31 -9.11 -2.23
N ASP A 56 -2.54 -9.66 -3.17
CA ASP A 56 -3.05 -10.15 -4.46
C ASP A 56 -3.47 -11.63 -4.35
N ASP A 57 -4.03 -12.19 -5.43
CA ASP A 57 -4.52 -13.58 -5.44
C ASP A 57 -3.40 -14.63 -5.42
N LEU A 58 -2.12 -14.21 -5.42
CA LEU A 58 -0.95 -15.08 -5.27
C LEU A 58 -0.34 -14.98 -3.84
N GLY A 59 -0.92 -14.14 -2.97
CA GLY A 59 -0.41 -13.92 -1.62
C GLY A 59 0.76 -12.93 -1.55
N ASN A 60 1.00 -12.15 -2.59
CA ASN A 60 1.97 -11.06 -2.53
C ASN A 60 1.36 -9.84 -1.82
N LEU A 61 2.16 -9.15 -1.02
CA LEU A 61 1.73 -7.92 -0.36
C LEU A 61 1.84 -6.73 -1.29
N MET A 62 0.80 -5.91 -1.28
CA MET A 62 0.67 -4.70 -2.07
C MET A 62 0.38 -3.55 -1.12
N ILE A 63 1.11 -2.45 -1.28
CA ILE A 63 0.89 -1.26 -0.46
C ILE A 63 0.86 -0.01 -1.32
N ALA A 64 -0.10 0.85 -1.03
CA ALA A 64 -0.20 2.17 -1.62
C ALA A 64 -0.27 3.24 -0.53
N TRP A 65 0.23 4.42 -0.84
CA TRP A 65 0.16 5.58 0.03
C TRP A 65 0.09 6.85 -0.81
N VAL A 66 -0.35 7.93 -0.18
CA VAL A 66 -0.22 9.27 -0.78
C VAL A 66 0.95 9.97 -0.12
N GLU A 67 1.74 10.67 -0.92
CA GLU A 67 2.87 11.47 -0.46
C GLU A 67 2.94 12.71 -1.34
N ASP A 68 2.87 13.89 -0.72
CA ASP A 68 2.90 15.19 -1.40
C ASP A 68 1.91 15.30 -2.58
N GLY A 69 0.73 14.69 -2.44
CA GLY A 69 -0.34 14.71 -3.45
C GLY A 69 -0.21 13.68 -4.56
N VAL A 70 0.79 12.80 -4.49
CA VAL A 70 1.06 11.75 -5.46
C VAL A 70 0.79 10.39 -4.81
N ILE A 71 0.07 9.52 -5.52
CA ILE A 71 -0.14 8.14 -5.08
C ILE A 71 1.04 7.30 -5.54
N PHE A 72 1.67 6.63 -4.58
CA PHE A 72 2.73 5.67 -4.81
C PHE A 72 2.28 4.26 -4.46
N PHE A 73 2.98 3.31 -5.07
CA PHE A 73 2.73 1.90 -4.92
C PHE A 73 4.04 1.12 -4.77
N ARG A 74 4.03 0.06 -3.95
CA ARG A 74 5.09 -0.96 -3.88
C ARG A 74 4.50 -2.36 -3.69
N ARG A 75 5.25 -3.36 -4.17
CA ARG A 75 4.92 -4.78 -4.07
C ARG A 75 5.98 -5.55 -3.29
N SER A 76 5.57 -6.58 -2.55
CA SER A 76 6.45 -7.52 -1.88
C SER A 76 5.99 -8.95 -2.15
N ILE A 77 6.88 -9.76 -2.71
CA ILE A 77 6.64 -11.18 -3.02
C ILE A 77 7.17 -12.13 -1.92
N ASN A 78 7.62 -11.57 -0.78
CA ASN A 78 8.28 -12.32 0.29
C ASN A 78 7.79 -11.88 1.68
N ASN A 79 6.48 -11.68 1.81
CA ASN A 79 5.81 -11.34 3.08
C ASN A 79 6.43 -10.11 3.76
N GLY A 80 6.67 -9.06 2.97
CA GLY A 80 7.11 -7.74 3.43
C GLY A 80 8.60 -7.67 3.81
N ALA A 81 9.40 -8.70 3.50
CA ALA A 81 10.84 -8.71 3.79
C ALA A 81 11.60 -7.73 2.89
N THR A 82 11.27 -7.71 1.61
CA THR A 82 11.73 -6.68 0.66
C THR A 82 10.57 -6.18 -0.17
N TRP A 83 10.74 -4.98 -0.74
CA TRP A 83 9.73 -4.30 -1.54
C TRP A 83 10.34 -3.84 -2.85
N SER A 84 9.53 -3.78 -3.90
CA SER A 84 9.90 -3.19 -5.19
C SER A 84 10.29 -1.72 -5.03
N ALA A 85 10.89 -1.16 -6.08
CA ALA A 85 10.99 0.29 -6.24
C ALA A 85 9.58 0.91 -6.20
N PRO A 86 9.45 2.17 -5.74
CA PRO A 86 8.17 2.85 -5.72
C PRO A 86 7.73 3.18 -7.15
N THR A 87 6.50 2.81 -7.48
CA THR A 87 5.85 3.19 -8.74
C THR A 87 4.88 4.33 -8.49
N GLU A 88 4.97 5.39 -9.28
CA GLU A 88 4.00 6.49 -9.26
C GLU A 88 2.73 6.07 -10.02
N VAL A 89 1.58 6.14 -9.35
CA VAL A 89 0.27 5.74 -9.91
C VAL A 89 -0.44 6.93 -10.55
N THR A 90 -0.29 8.13 -9.99
CA THR A 90 -0.93 9.35 -10.48
C THR A 90 0.13 10.28 -11.08
N THR A 91 0.18 10.41 -12.40
CA THR A 91 1.19 11.20 -13.13
C THR A 91 1.00 12.72 -13.07
N GLN A 92 0.09 13.22 -12.24
CA GLN A 92 -0.23 14.64 -12.17
C GLN A 92 -0.41 15.07 -10.71
N ALA A 93 0.59 15.76 -10.19
CA ALA A 93 0.54 16.45 -8.91
C ALA A 93 -0.45 17.62 -9.00
N VAL A 94 -1.74 17.35 -8.80
CA VAL A 94 -2.77 18.40 -8.88
C VAL A 94 -3.29 18.71 -7.49
N ASN A 95 -2.51 19.45 -6.71
CA ASN A 95 -2.86 19.97 -5.39
C ASN A 95 -2.91 18.89 -4.28
N PRO A 96 -1.95 18.89 -3.32
CA PRO A 96 -1.86 17.90 -2.26
C PRO A 96 -3.06 17.89 -1.31
N ASP A 97 -3.88 18.94 -1.29
CA ASP A 97 -4.95 19.12 -0.30
C ASP A 97 -6.22 18.29 -0.56
N ASN A 98 -6.27 17.42 -1.59
CA ASN A 98 -7.51 16.74 -1.95
C ASN A 98 -7.42 15.29 -2.41
N TYR A 99 -6.28 14.59 -2.28
CA TYR A 99 -6.20 13.16 -2.65
C TYR A 99 -6.22 12.26 -1.41
N TYR A 100 -7.31 11.52 -1.25
CA TYR A 100 -7.41 10.46 -0.26
C TYR A 100 -7.60 9.12 -0.98
N PRO A 101 -6.62 8.19 -0.97
CA PRO A 101 -6.86 6.84 -1.47
C PRO A 101 -7.96 6.20 -0.63
N LEU A 102 -9.04 5.79 -1.28
CA LEU A 102 -10.18 5.13 -0.65
C LEU A 102 -9.99 3.61 -0.63
N GLY A 103 -9.53 3.05 -1.74
CA GLY A 103 -9.33 1.62 -1.91
C GLY A 103 -8.10 1.30 -2.75
N LEU A 104 -7.53 0.13 -2.45
CA LEU A 104 -6.49 -0.52 -3.24
C LEU A 104 -6.95 -1.98 -3.39
N VAL A 105 -7.09 -2.44 -4.63
CA VAL A 105 -7.25 -3.85 -4.95
C VAL A 105 -6.19 -4.25 -5.96
N ALA A 106 -5.72 -5.49 -5.87
CA ALA A 106 -4.69 -6.04 -6.73
C ALA A 106 -5.10 -7.43 -7.18
N SER A 107 -4.79 -7.78 -8.42
CA SER A 107 -5.01 -9.12 -8.99
C SER A 107 -3.69 -9.83 -9.29
N ALA A 108 -3.75 -11.15 -9.43
CA ALA A 108 -2.59 -12.00 -9.73
C ALA A 108 -1.82 -11.63 -11.01
N ASP A 109 -2.49 -11.00 -11.99
CA ASP A 109 -1.89 -10.52 -13.25
C ASP A 109 -1.24 -9.14 -13.11
N ASN A 110 -0.93 -8.75 -11.87
CA ASN A 110 -0.22 -7.53 -11.54
C ASN A 110 -1.01 -6.25 -11.85
N ARG A 111 -2.33 -6.34 -12.03
CA ARG A 111 -3.16 -5.16 -12.17
C ARG A 111 -3.53 -4.65 -10.79
N ILE A 112 -3.40 -3.33 -10.62
CA ILE A 112 -3.89 -2.64 -9.44
C ILE A 112 -5.01 -1.71 -9.85
N LEU A 113 -6.06 -1.66 -9.04
CA LEU A 113 -7.02 -0.57 -9.08
C LEU A 113 -6.87 0.24 -7.80
N VAL A 114 -6.61 1.52 -7.98
CA VAL A 114 -6.60 2.50 -6.90
C VAL A 114 -7.78 3.43 -7.11
N SER A 115 -8.59 3.61 -6.06
CA SER A 115 -9.63 4.62 -6.03
C SER A 115 -9.24 5.74 -5.09
N TRP A 116 -9.56 6.98 -5.47
CA TRP A 116 -9.30 8.14 -4.63
C TRP A 116 -10.42 9.18 -4.77
N VAL A 117 -10.59 10.00 -3.74
CA VAL A 117 -11.42 11.20 -3.82
C VAL A 117 -10.55 12.36 -4.26
N LYS A 118 -11.10 13.23 -5.10
CA LYS A 118 -10.62 14.58 -5.40
C LYS A 118 -11.81 15.52 -5.48
N ASN A 119 -11.81 16.62 -4.73
CA ASN A 119 -12.90 17.63 -4.72
C ASN A 119 -14.30 17.03 -4.53
N ARG A 120 -14.45 16.05 -3.63
CA ARG A 120 -15.69 15.27 -3.39
C ARG A 120 -16.17 14.43 -4.59
N THR A 121 -15.37 14.31 -5.64
CA THR A 121 -15.59 13.41 -6.77
C THR A 121 -14.69 12.19 -6.64
N MET A 122 -15.22 11.01 -6.96
CA MET A 122 -14.47 9.76 -6.93
C MET A 122 -13.82 9.49 -8.30
N PHE A 123 -12.56 9.06 -8.28
CA PHE A 123 -11.80 8.67 -9.46
C PHE A 123 -11.20 7.27 -9.24
N MET A 124 -10.93 6.57 -10.34
CA MET A 124 -10.25 5.28 -10.34
C MET A 124 -9.23 5.23 -11.47
N SER A 125 -8.12 4.56 -11.25
CA SER A 125 -7.14 4.20 -12.28
C SER A 125 -6.77 2.74 -12.15
N THR A 126 -6.49 2.13 -13.30
CA THR A 126 -5.92 0.80 -13.41
C THR A 126 -4.51 0.90 -13.97
N GLY A 127 -3.57 0.14 -13.41
CA GLY A 127 -2.20 0.06 -13.93
C GLY A 127 -1.59 -1.32 -13.71
N SER A 128 -0.46 -1.61 -14.36
CA SER A 128 0.36 -2.80 -14.09
C SER A 128 1.48 -2.47 -13.10
N ALA A 129 1.66 -3.31 -12.10
CA ALA A 129 2.62 -3.13 -11.01
C ALA A 129 3.96 -3.82 -11.31
N GLU A 130 4.67 -3.44 -12.38
CA GLU A 130 5.94 -4.09 -12.80
C GLU A 130 6.91 -4.38 -11.64
#